data_AF-A0A401HPG8-F1
#
_entry.id   AF-A0A401HPG8-F1
#
_cell.length_a   1.000
_cell.length_b   1.000
_cell.length_c   1.000
_cell.angle_alpha   90.00
_cell.angle_beta   90.00
_cell.angle_gamma   90.00
#
_symmetry.space_group_name_H-M   'P 1'
#
loop_
_entity.id
_entity.type
_entity.pdbx_description
1 polymer ?
#
loop_
_entity_poly.entity_id
_entity_poly.type
_entity_poly.pdbx_seq_one_letter_code
_entity_poly.pdbx_strand_id
1 'polypeptide(L)'
;MDRMEDSKLLIKKAISTIHTLNTGGRSVPVVESLVSYKDAKSGKINVKEFKNAMYSLIEADDFLYRKAPHHKLDESEAKEFCKLIFKCKRHLDKVLEEFGFKFQEEVKLRGDVLYIVSSKKLLRSLKSKMPEINVVSTDGVLHPEDIKVIRPDINEKALKGISKKCEIVKNQINKLIDTLKPREVVVIVDENNKGDQLVYLRAKELYGAKKINIEDLDL
;
A
#
# COMPACT_ATOMS: atom_id res chain seq x y z
N MET A 1 -13.57 35.95 54.58
CA MET A 1 -13.03 35.55 53.25
C MET A 1 -13.50 36.58 52.25
N ASP A 2 -12.56 37.29 51.65
CA ASP A 2 -12.84 38.42 50.77
C ASP A 2 -13.16 37.90 49.37
N ARG A 3 -14.43 37.99 48.97
CA ARG A 3 -14.94 37.47 47.68
C ARG A 3 -14.21 38.08 46.49
N MET A 4 -13.63 39.27 46.63
CA MET A 4 -12.84 39.89 45.57
C MET A 4 -11.47 39.24 45.40
N GLU A 5 -10.84 38.82 46.50
CA GLU A 5 -9.56 38.08 46.45
C GLU A 5 -9.76 36.71 45.79
N ASP A 6 -10.84 36.00 46.13
CA ASP A 6 -11.18 34.71 45.53
C ASP A 6 -11.45 34.82 44.01
N SER A 7 -12.14 35.89 43.59
CA SER A 7 -12.40 36.16 42.16
C SER A 7 -11.11 36.45 41.39
N LYS A 8 -10.20 37.25 41.95
CA LYS A 8 -8.88 37.52 41.35
C LYS A 8 -8.04 36.25 41.26
N LEU A 9 -8.12 35.37 42.25
CA LEU A 9 -7.40 34.09 42.26
C LEU A 9 -7.89 33.16 41.15
N LEU A 10 -9.22 33.08 40.97
CA LEU A 10 -9.84 32.27 39.91
C LEU A 10 -9.49 32.79 38.51
N ILE A 11 -9.48 34.11 38.31
CA ILE A 11 -9.09 34.72 37.02
C ILE A 11 -7.62 34.44 36.72
N LYS A 12 -6.71 34.60 37.69
CA LYS A 12 -5.29 34.27 37.52
C LYS A 12 -5.09 32.79 37.17
N LYS A 13 -5.85 31.90 37.83
CA LYS A 13 -5.80 30.45 37.56
C LYS A 13 -6.32 30.12 36.16
N ALA A 14 -7.41 30.75 35.72
CA ALA A 14 -7.93 30.58 34.36
C ALA A 14 -6.94 31.06 33.30
N ILE A 15 -6.31 32.23 33.48
CA ILE A 15 -5.29 32.77 32.57
C ILE A 15 -4.07 31.82 32.52
N SER A 16 -3.61 31.33 33.68
CA SER A 16 -2.49 30.38 33.73
C SER A 16 -2.81 29.07 33.00
N THR A 17 -4.05 28.59 33.13
CA THR A 17 -4.51 27.35 32.50
C THR A 17 -4.60 27.51 30.99
N ILE A 18 -5.13 28.64 30.50
CA ILE A 18 -5.16 28.99 29.08
C ILE A 18 -3.74 29.12 28.51
N HIS A 19 -2.83 29.74 29.26
CA HIS A 19 -1.42 29.84 28.85
C HIS A 19 -0.77 28.46 28.74
N THR A 20 -0.96 27.56 29.71
CA THR A 20 -0.47 26.17 29.63
C THR A 20 -1.13 25.36 28.52
N LEU A 21 -2.39 25.62 28.18
CA LEU A 21 -3.07 24.95 27.06
C LEU A 21 -2.59 25.46 25.70
N ASN A 22 -2.26 26.76 25.58
CA ASN A 22 -1.70 27.35 24.36
C ASN A 22 -0.21 27.02 24.16
N THR A 23 0.57 26.90 25.25
CA THR A 23 1.98 26.48 25.19
C THR A 23 2.17 24.97 25.18
N GLY A 24 1.17 24.20 25.63
CA GLY A 24 1.06 22.75 25.47
C GLY A 24 0.52 22.31 24.10
N GLY A 25 0.44 23.24 23.14
CA GLY A 25 0.25 22.93 21.74
C GLY A 25 1.30 21.90 21.34
N ARG A 26 0.80 20.69 21.03
CA ARG A 26 1.56 19.55 20.50
C ARG A 26 2.74 20.07 19.70
N SER A 27 3.95 19.87 20.21
CA SER A 27 5.11 19.79 19.35
C SER A 27 4.83 18.63 18.41
N VAL A 28 4.18 18.92 17.28
CA VAL A 28 4.32 18.11 16.09
C VAL A 28 5.84 17.97 15.97
N PRO A 29 6.40 16.75 15.99
CA PRO A 29 7.78 16.63 15.57
C PRO A 29 7.75 17.15 14.13
N VAL A 30 8.23 18.37 13.93
CA VAL A 30 8.60 18.84 12.62
C VAL A 30 9.73 17.90 12.25
N VAL A 31 9.37 16.79 11.61
CA VAL A 31 10.29 16.03 10.80
C VAL A 31 10.65 17.02 9.72
N GLU A 32 11.75 17.75 9.93
CA GLU A 32 12.42 18.47 8.87
C GLU A 32 12.68 17.43 7.78
N SER A 33 11.80 17.38 6.78
CA SER A 33 12.13 16.72 5.55
C SER A 33 13.34 17.49 5.01
N LEU A 34 14.50 16.84 5.02
CA LEU A 34 15.82 17.30 4.56
C LEU A 34 15.88 17.75 3.08
N VAL A 35 14.73 18.01 2.46
CA VAL A 35 14.55 18.28 1.04
C VAL A 35 14.04 19.72 0.89
N SER A 36 14.88 20.62 0.39
CA SER A 36 14.53 22.01 0.11
C SER A 36 14.41 22.23 -1.39
N TYR A 37 13.45 23.05 -1.83
CA TYR A 37 13.30 23.42 -3.24
C TYR A 37 14.55 24.11 -3.81
N LYS A 38 15.41 24.69 -2.95
CA LYS A 38 16.67 25.33 -3.34
C LYS A 38 17.72 24.34 -3.84
N ASP A 39 17.58 23.06 -3.51
CA ASP A 39 18.51 22.00 -3.93
C ASP A 39 18.13 21.40 -5.30
N ALA A 40 17.06 21.91 -5.93
CA ALA A 40 16.60 21.46 -7.23
C ALA A 40 17.67 21.71 -8.32
N LYS A 41 17.91 20.68 -9.13
CA LYS A 41 18.82 20.73 -10.27
C LYS A 41 18.04 20.96 -11.56
N SER A 42 18.74 21.34 -12.64
CA SER A 42 18.13 21.38 -13.97
C SER A 42 17.59 20.00 -14.37
N GLY A 43 16.38 19.97 -14.90
CA GLY A 43 15.64 18.75 -15.21
C GLY A 43 14.53 19.00 -16.21
N LYS A 44 13.80 17.96 -16.58
CA LYS A 44 12.64 18.03 -17.48
C LYS A 44 11.39 17.61 -16.73
N ILE A 45 10.33 18.40 -16.81
CA ILE A 45 9.04 18.01 -16.21
C ILE A 45 8.54 16.73 -16.88
N ASN A 46 8.34 15.67 -16.09
CA ASN A 46 7.64 14.48 -16.52
C ASN A 46 6.12 14.77 -16.61
N VAL A 47 5.67 15.24 -17.77
CA VAL A 47 4.28 15.68 -18.01
C VAL A 47 3.27 14.57 -17.72
N LYS A 48 3.62 13.30 -17.97
CA LYS A 48 2.74 12.16 -17.73
C LYS A 48 2.50 11.98 -16.23
N GLU A 49 3.58 11.94 -15.45
CA GLU A 49 3.47 11.80 -13.98
C GLU A 49 2.77 13.00 -13.35
N PHE A 50 3.06 14.22 -13.82
CA PHE A 50 2.37 15.41 -13.32
C PHE A 50 0.85 15.37 -13.60
N LYS A 51 0.42 14.93 -14.79
CA LYS A 51 -1.00 14.73 -15.10
C LYS A 51 -1.65 13.67 -14.20
N ASN A 52 -0.97 12.57 -13.94
CA ASN A 52 -1.46 11.51 -13.06
C ASN A 52 -1.61 12.00 -11.61
N ALA A 53 -0.69 12.84 -11.13
CA ALA A 53 -0.80 13.49 -9.83
C ALA A 53 -2.06 14.36 -9.74
N MET A 54 -2.31 15.16 -10.77
CA MET A 54 -3.50 16.01 -10.84
C MET A 54 -4.81 15.21 -10.91
N TYR A 55 -4.87 14.15 -11.71
CA TYR A 55 -6.04 13.28 -11.77
C TYR A 55 -6.35 12.61 -10.42
N SER A 56 -5.31 12.20 -9.68
CA SER A 56 -5.50 11.64 -8.35
C SER A 56 -6.13 12.66 -7.37
N LEU A 57 -5.79 13.95 -7.49
CA LEU A 57 -6.41 15.01 -6.69
C LEU A 57 -7.82 15.35 -7.15
N ILE A 58 -8.09 15.33 -8.46
CA ILE A 58 -9.45 15.52 -9.00
C ILE A 58 -10.37 14.40 -8.53
N GLU A 59 -9.89 13.15 -8.51
CA GLU A 59 -10.64 12.03 -7.93
C GLU A 59 -10.87 12.21 -6.41
N ALA A 60 -9.90 12.77 -5.69
CA ALA A 60 -10.02 13.02 -4.26
C ALA A 60 -10.98 14.20 -3.93
N ASP A 61 -11.14 15.14 -4.86
CA ASP A 61 -12.03 16.30 -4.75
C ASP A 61 -13.50 15.88 -4.56
N ASP A 62 -13.91 14.73 -5.11
CA ASP A 62 -15.24 14.15 -4.90
C ASP A 62 -15.60 13.98 -3.42
N PHE A 63 -14.61 13.73 -2.54
CA PHE A 63 -14.85 13.63 -1.11
C PHE A 63 -15.24 14.98 -0.49
N LEU A 64 -14.78 16.11 -1.03
CA LEU A 64 -15.21 17.43 -0.57
C LEU A 64 -16.69 17.64 -0.82
N TYR A 65 -17.19 17.22 -1.98
CA TYR A 65 -18.61 17.31 -2.30
C TYR A 65 -19.45 16.31 -1.50
N ARG A 66 -19.06 15.04 -1.49
CA ARG A 66 -19.87 13.96 -0.89
C ARG A 66 -19.89 13.99 0.63
N LYS A 67 -18.90 14.63 1.27
CA LYS A 67 -18.75 14.66 2.73
C LYS A 67 -18.99 16.04 3.32
N ALA A 68 -19.36 17.02 2.49
CA ALA A 68 -19.83 18.30 2.96
C ALA A 68 -21.03 18.15 3.92
N PRO A 69 -21.17 19.05 4.92
CA PRO A 69 -20.25 20.14 5.23
C PRO A 69 -19.12 19.74 6.19
N HIS A 70 -19.22 18.57 6.83
CA HIS A 70 -18.36 18.22 7.96
C HIS A 70 -17.06 17.54 7.57
N HIS A 71 -16.98 16.99 6.35
CA HIS A 71 -15.80 16.30 5.81
C HIS A 71 -15.29 15.17 6.71
N LYS A 72 -16.21 14.53 7.46
CA LYS A 72 -15.88 13.38 8.31
C LYS A 72 -15.91 12.11 7.47
N LEU A 73 -14.79 11.41 7.46
CA LEU A 73 -14.62 10.11 6.82
C LEU A 73 -14.64 9.02 7.88
N ASP A 74 -15.32 7.92 7.60
CA ASP A 74 -15.13 6.69 8.37
C ASP A 74 -13.81 5.99 7.99
N GLU A 75 -13.53 4.84 8.58
CA GLU A 75 -12.27 4.11 8.33
C GLU A 75 -12.11 3.66 6.87
N SER A 76 -13.19 3.21 6.23
CA SER A 76 -13.15 2.75 4.84
C SER A 76 -12.90 3.93 3.90
N GLU A 77 -13.64 5.02 4.12
CA GLU A 77 -13.55 6.25 3.34
C GLU A 77 -12.20 6.94 3.52
N ALA A 78 -11.67 6.94 4.74
CA ALA A 78 -10.35 7.46 5.02
C ALA A 78 -9.26 6.67 4.28
N LYS A 79 -9.38 5.33 4.21
CA LYS A 79 -8.44 4.49 3.44
C LYS A 79 -8.50 4.82 1.95
N GLU A 80 -9.70 4.94 1.38
CA GLU A 80 -9.89 5.29 -0.04
C GLU A 80 -9.36 6.69 -0.36
N PHE A 81 -9.71 7.69 0.44
CA PHE A 81 -9.22 9.05 0.27
C PHE A 81 -7.69 9.12 0.40
N CYS A 82 -7.13 8.55 1.48
CA CYS A 82 -5.68 8.58 1.72
C CYS A 82 -4.91 7.82 0.63
N LYS A 83 -5.47 6.75 0.06
CA LYS A 83 -4.89 6.05 -1.09
C LYS A 83 -4.71 6.98 -2.29
N LEU A 84 -5.68 7.83 -2.59
CA LEU A 84 -5.56 8.84 -3.66
C LEU A 84 -4.47 9.87 -3.33
N ILE A 85 -4.39 10.33 -2.08
CA ILE A 85 -3.35 11.26 -1.63
C ILE A 85 -1.94 10.65 -1.73
N PHE A 86 -1.76 9.41 -1.29
CA PHE A 86 -0.47 8.71 -1.41
C PHE A 86 -0.09 8.43 -2.87
N LYS A 87 -1.08 8.13 -3.73
CA LYS A 87 -0.86 7.99 -5.17
C LYS A 87 -0.39 9.32 -5.80
N CYS A 88 -1.05 10.43 -5.46
CA CYS A 88 -0.63 11.77 -5.88
C CYS A 88 0.80 12.07 -5.44
N LYS A 89 1.12 11.86 -4.15
CA LYS A 89 2.46 12.06 -3.60
C LYS A 89 3.52 11.28 -4.38
N ARG A 90 3.28 9.99 -4.69
CA ARG A 90 4.24 9.18 -5.48
C ARG A 90 4.48 9.74 -6.88
N HIS A 91 3.43 10.18 -7.57
CA HIS A 91 3.58 10.83 -8.86
C HIS A 91 4.36 12.15 -8.75
N LEU A 92 4.17 12.92 -7.69
CA LEU A 92 4.95 14.13 -7.41
C LEU A 92 6.42 13.81 -7.07
N ASP A 93 6.68 12.77 -6.29
CA ASP A 93 8.03 12.31 -5.96
C ASP A 93 8.79 11.95 -7.27
N LYS A 94 8.15 11.21 -8.20
CA LYS A 94 8.70 10.92 -9.54
C LYS A 94 8.95 12.17 -10.40
N VAL A 95 8.11 13.21 -10.28
CA VAL A 95 8.38 14.50 -10.95
C VAL A 95 9.59 15.19 -10.32
N LEU A 96 9.73 15.16 -9.00
CA LEU A 96 10.86 15.75 -8.27
C LEU A 96 12.18 15.00 -8.52
N GLU A 97 12.14 13.68 -8.78
CA GLU A 97 13.31 12.90 -9.18
C GLU A 97 13.99 13.44 -10.46
N GLU A 98 13.23 13.96 -11.41
CA GLU A 98 13.76 14.62 -12.62
C GLU A 98 14.58 15.88 -12.30
N PHE A 99 14.40 16.45 -11.11
CA PHE A 99 15.14 17.62 -10.60
C PHE A 99 16.20 17.23 -9.57
N GLY A 100 16.59 15.96 -9.50
CA GLY A 100 17.72 15.47 -8.72
C GLY A 100 17.43 15.18 -7.24
N PHE A 101 16.17 15.20 -6.85
CA PHE A 101 15.74 14.73 -5.52
C PHE A 101 15.71 13.21 -5.47
N LYS A 102 15.91 12.64 -4.27
CA LYS A 102 15.82 11.20 -4.03
C LYS A 102 14.88 10.97 -2.87
N PHE A 103 13.83 10.20 -3.11
CA PHE A 103 12.88 9.81 -2.07
C PHE A 103 13.12 8.35 -1.67
N GLN A 104 12.80 8.00 -0.41
CA GLN A 104 12.88 6.61 0.03
C GLN A 104 12.00 5.74 -0.85
N GLU A 105 12.60 4.66 -1.32
CA GLU A 105 12.13 3.87 -2.44
C GLU A 105 10.85 3.11 -2.09
N GLU A 106 9.96 3.05 -3.07
CA GLU A 106 8.91 2.05 -3.19
C GLU A 106 9.45 0.65 -2.86
N VAL A 107 8.59 -0.32 -2.50
CA VAL A 107 9.06 -1.66 -2.15
C VAL A 107 9.79 -2.27 -3.35
N LYS A 108 11.13 -2.18 -3.35
CA LYS A 108 11.94 -2.66 -4.46
C LYS A 108 11.87 -4.17 -4.51
N LEU A 109 11.64 -4.67 -5.72
CA LEU A 109 11.75 -6.08 -6.03
C LEU A 109 13.20 -6.52 -5.80
N ARG A 110 13.40 -7.64 -5.12
CA ARG A 110 14.72 -8.18 -4.80
C ARG A 110 14.90 -9.55 -5.42
N GLY A 111 16.10 -9.83 -5.93
CA GLY A 111 16.40 -11.13 -6.54
C GLY A 111 16.44 -12.29 -5.54
N ASP A 112 16.69 -12.02 -4.25
CA ASP A 112 16.77 -13.02 -3.18
C ASP A 112 15.40 -13.43 -2.60
N VAL A 113 14.30 -12.92 -3.17
CA VAL A 113 12.92 -13.17 -2.73
C VAL A 113 12.17 -13.98 -3.77
N LEU A 114 11.38 -14.95 -3.34
CA LEU A 114 10.43 -15.66 -4.21
C LEU A 114 9.06 -14.99 -4.16
N TYR A 115 8.63 -14.46 -5.29
CA TYR A 115 7.32 -13.83 -5.46
C TYR A 115 6.28 -14.81 -5.99
N ILE A 116 5.10 -14.80 -5.39
CA ILE A 116 3.93 -15.56 -5.83
C ILE A 116 2.88 -14.56 -6.29
N VAL A 117 2.34 -14.77 -7.48
CA VAL A 117 1.26 -13.96 -8.05
C VAL A 117 0.11 -14.85 -8.51
N SER A 118 -1.11 -14.34 -8.48
CA SER A 118 -2.27 -15.10 -8.97
C SER A 118 -2.36 -15.13 -10.49
N SER A 119 -1.99 -14.04 -11.16
CA SER A 119 -2.24 -13.83 -12.58
C SER A 119 -0.97 -13.81 -13.43
N LYS A 120 -1.08 -14.37 -14.65
CA LYS A 120 -0.02 -14.31 -15.67
C LYS A 120 0.27 -12.89 -16.14
N LYS A 121 -0.69 -11.98 -16.05
CA LYS A 121 -0.49 -10.57 -16.38
C LYS A 121 0.53 -9.94 -15.44
N LEU A 122 0.35 -10.11 -14.13
CA LEU A 122 1.29 -9.59 -13.12
C LEU A 122 2.66 -10.25 -13.24
N LEU A 123 2.71 -11.55 -13.52
CA LEU A 123 3.96 -12.25 -13.80
C LEU A 123 4.72 -11.58 -14.96
N ARG A 124 4.02 -11.25 -16.06
CA ARG A 124 4.64 -10.58 -17.22
C ARG A 124 5.11 -9.16 -16.88
N SER A 125 4.30 -8.39 -16.16
CA SER A 125 4.69 -7.03 -15.71
C SER A 125 5.95 -7.08 -14.85
N LEU A 126 6.00 -7.97 -13.86
CA LEU A 126 7.16 -8.17 -12.99
C LEU A 126 8.41 -8.55 -13.77
N LYS A 127 8.31 -9.53 -14.69
CA LYS A 127 9.44 -9.93 -15.54
C LYS A 127 9.88 -8.86 -16.54
N SER A 128 8.97 -8.01 -17.00
CA SER A 128 9.32 -6.90 -17.89
C SER A 128 10.14 -5.84 -17.16
N LYS A 129 9.86 -5.63 -15.86
CA LYS A 129 10.61 -4.70 -15.01
C LYS A 129 11.92 -5.30 -14.49
N MET A 130 11.92 -6.57 -14.08
CA MET A 130 13.10 -7.29 -13.61
C MET A 130 13.12 -8.71 -14.21
N PRO A 131 13.83 -8.95 -15.32
CA PRO A 131 13.84 -10.24 -16.01
C PRO A 131 14.28 -11.42 -15.14
N GLU A 132 15.25 -11.18 -14.24
CA GLU A 132 15.82 -12.17 -13.32
C GLU A 132 14.99 -12.37 -12.03
N ILE A 133 13.76 -11.85 -11.98
CA ILE A 133 12.91 -12.01 -10.80
C ILE A 133 12.47 -13.47 -10.61
N ASN A 134 12.65 -13.96 -9.38
CA ASN A 134 12.12 -15.24 -8.95
C ASN A 134 10.63 -15.11 -8.69
N VAL A 135 9.80 -15.38 -9.71
CA VAL A 135 8.34 -15.26 -9.63
C VAL A 135 7.63 -16.52 -10.16
N VAL A 136 6.56 -16.93 -9.46
CA VAL A 136 5.65 -18.00 -9.88
C VAL A 136 4.22 -17.49 -9.96
N SER A 137 3.51 -17.86 -11.02
CA SER A 137 2.07 -17.63 -11.15
C SER A 137 1.30 -18.86 -10.71
N THR A 138 0.32 -18.70 -9.83
CA THR A 138 -0.60 -19.77 -9.43
C THR A 138 -1.72 -19.98 -10.46
N ASP A 139 -1.95 -19.01 -11.34
CA ASP A 139 -2.99 -19.06 -12.40
C ASP A 139 -4.39 -19.32 -11.80
N GLY A 140 -4.66 -18.69 -10.65
CA GLY A 140 -5.84 -18.92 -9.82
C GLY A 140 -5.49 -19.20 -8.35
N VAL A 141 -6.22 -20.11 -7.72
CA VAL A 141 -6.08 -20.46 -6.29
C VAL A 141 -4.96 -21.47 -6.04
N LEU A 142 -4.45 -21.52 -4.79
CA LEU A 142 -3.47 -22.52 -4.34
C LEU A 142 -4.10 -23.77 -3.72
N HIS A 143 -5.40 -23.74 -3.40
CA HIS A 143 -6.12 -24.88 -2.85
C HIS A 143 -7.44 -25.06 -3.60
N PRO A 144 -7.81 -26.29 -4.00
CA PRO A 144 -9.01 -26.51 -4.81
C PRO A 144 -10.28 -26.02 -4.13
N GLU A 145 -10.42 -26.20 -2.80
CA GLU A 145 -11.62 -25.73 -2.08
C GLU A 145 -11.79 -24.21 -2.08
N ASP A 146 -10.70 -23.45 -2.19
CA ASP A 146 -10.78 -21.98 -2.21
C ASP A 146 -11.49 -21.48 -3.48
N ILE A 147 -11.53 -22.28 -4.54
CA ILE A 147 -12.30 -21.92 -5.74
C ILE A 147 -13.80 -21.88 -5.45
N LYS A 148 -14.31 -22.67 -4.50
CA LYS A 148 -15.74 -22.69 -4.14
C LYS A 148 -16.17 -21.39 -3.44
N VAL A 149 -15.23 -20.71 -2.78
CA VAL A 149 -15.48 -19.39 -2.19
C VAL A 149 -15.71 -18.34 -3.26
N ILE A 150 -15.01 -18.45 -4.39
CA ILE A 150 -15.12 -17.53 -5.53
C ILE A 150 -16.29 -17.93 -6.44
N ARG A 151 -16.46 -19.24 -6.66
CA ARG A 151 -17.43 -19.83 -7.57
C ARG A 151 -18.09 -21.06 -6.93
N PRO A 152 -19.19 -20.86 -6.16
CA PRO A 152 -19.86 -21.93 -5.42
C PRO A 152 -20.50 -23.00 -6.30
N ASP A 153 -20.89 -22.67 -7.54
CA ASP A 153 -21.58 -23.53 -8.51
C ASP A 153 -20.64 -24.47 -9.29
N ILE A 154 -19.36 -24.54 -8.92
CA ILE A 154 -18.38 -25.31 -9.68
C ILE A 154 -18.66 -26.82 -9.63
N ASN A 155 -18.60 -27.48 -10.79
CA ASN A 155 -18.80 -28.93 -10.86
C ASN A 155 -17.56 -29.71 -10.36
N GLU A 156 -17.77 -30.93 -9.88
CA GLU A 156 -16.69 -31.77 -9.32
C GLU A 156 -15.61 -32.13 -10.34
N LYS A 157 -15.98 -32.27 -11.63
CA LYS A 157 -15.04 -32.60 -12.70
C LYS A 157 -14.04 -31.48 -12.95
N ALA A 158 -14.49 -30.23 -12.92
CA ALA A 158 -13.63 -29.05 -13.00
C ALA A 158 -12.77 -28.91 -11.73
N LEU A 159 -13.34 -29.18 -10.55
CA LEU A 159 -12.61 -29.16 -9.28
C LEU A 159 -11.44 -30.15 -9.29
N LYS A 160 -11.62 -31.36 -9.82
CA LYS A 160 -10.52 -32.34 -10.02
C LYS A 160 -9.41 -31.79 -10.92
N GLY A 161 -9.77 -31.09 -12.00
CA GLY A 161 -8.80 -30.45 -12.88
C GLY A 161 -8.02 -29.33 -12.19
N ILE A 162 -8.70 -28.53 -11.37
CA ILE A 162 -8.08 -27.47 -10.55
C ILE A 162 -7.16 -28.07 -9.49
N SER A 163 -7.56 -29.17 -8.84
CA SER A 163 -6.75 -29.86 -7.84
C SER A 163 -5.38 -30.27 -8.40
N LYS A 164 -5.37 -30.92 -9.57
CA LYS A 164 -4.11 -31.28 -10.25
C LYS A 164 -3.23 -30.06 -10.56
N LYS A 165 -3.83 -28.95 -11.01
CA LYS A 165 -3.09 -27.71 -11.26
C LYS A 165 -2.50 -27.14 -9.97
N CYS A 166 -3.25 -27.14 -8.87
CA CYS A 166 -2.77 -26.70 -7.57
C CYS A 166 -1.57 -27.53 -7.11
N GLU A 167 -1.61 -28.85 -7.26
CA GLU A 167 -0.49 -29.74 -6.93
C GLU A 167 0.76 -29.45 -7.76
N ILE A 168 0.61 -29.26 -9.09
CA ILE A 168 1.73 -28.90 -9.97
C ILE A 168 2.38 -27.60 -9.52
N VAL A 169 1.57 -26.58 -9.23
CA VAL A 169 2.06 -25.28 -8.77
C VAL A 169 2.76 -25.38 -7.42
N LYS A 170 2.20 -26.12 -6.45
CA LYS A 170 2.85 -26.36 -5.15
C LYS A 170 4.20 -27.05 -5.31
N ASN A 171 4.26 -28.08 -6.15
CA ASN A 171 5.52 -28.77 -6.44
C ASN A 171 6.54 -27.85 -7.10
N GLN A 172 6.11 -26.95 -7.98
CA GLN A 172 6.99 -25.95 -8.59
C GLN A 172 7.51 -24.94 -7.56
N ILE A 173 6.66 -24.45 -6.67
CA ILE A 173 7.05 -23.54 -5.59
C ILE A 173 8.07 -24.23 -4.66
N ASN A 174 7.80 -25.46 -4.23
CA ASN A 174 8.71 -26.22 -3.37
C ASN A 174 10.08 -26.41 -4.03
N LYS A 175 10.11 -26.83 -5.30
CA LYS A 175 11.37 -26.96 -6.05
C LYS A 175 12.17 -25.66 -6.11
N LEU A 176 11.49 -24.53 -6.29
CA LEU A 176 12.15 -23.22 -6.33
C LEU A 176 12.66 -22.80 -4.94
N ILE A 177 11.90 -23.07 -3.89
CA ILE A 177 12.35 -22.82 -2.51
C ILE A 177 13.61 -23.64 -2.21
N ASP A 178 13.63 -24.93 -2.59
CA ASP A 178 14.76 -25.82 -2.36
C ASP A 178 16.00 -25.41 -3.18
N THR A 179 15.78 -24.96 -4.43
CA THR A 179 16.86 -24.59 -5.36
C THR A 179 17.44 -23.21 -5.05
N LEU A 180 16.58 -22.21 -4.86
CA LEU A 180 16.98 -20.82 -4.72
C LEU A 180 17.30 -20.45 -3.26
N LYS A 181 16.74 -21.19 -2.29
CA LYS A 181 16.78 -20.88 -0.85
C LYS A 181 16.50 -19.39 -0.60
N PRO A 182 15.33 -18.89 -1.03
CA PRO A 182 15.02 -17.48 -0.96
C PRO A 182 15.00 -17.03 0.51
N ARG A 183 15.40 -15.78 0.75
CA ARG A 183 15.37 -15.17 2.08
C ARG A 183 13.94 -15.12 2.65
N GLU A 184 12.97 -14.91 1.78
CA GLU A 184 11.56 -14.90 2.11
C GLU A 184 10.69 -15.24 0.89
N VAL A 185 9.46 -15.66 1.18
CA VAL A 185 8.40 -15.85 0.18
C VAL A 185 7.39 -14.72 0.34
N VAL A 186 7.01 -14.12 -0.77
CA VAL A 186 6.10 -12.97 -0.79
C VAL A 186 4.97 -13.21 -1.78
N VAL A 187 3.74 -12.93 -1.37
CA VAL A 187 2.58 -12.91 -2.26
C VAL A 187 2.23 -11.46 -2.57
N ILE A 188 2.13 -11.15 -3.87
CA ILE A 188 1.63 -9.86 -4.34
C ILE A 188 0.12 -9.99 -4.48
N VAL A 189 -0.61 -9.12 -3.80
CA VAL A 189 -2.07 -9.19 -3.67
C VAL A 189 -2.69 -7.89 -4.13
N ASP A 190 -3.66 -7.97 -5.04
CA ASP A 190 -4.65 -6.90 -5.21
C ASP A 190 -5.73 -7.05 -4.12
N GLU A 191 -5.89 -6.06 -3.25
CA GLU A 191 -6.85 -6.12 -2.15
C GLU A 191 -8.30 -6.20 -2.63
N ASN A 192 -8.59 -5.77 -3.86
CA ASN A 192 -9.94 -5.89 -4.42
C ASN A 192 -10.20 -7.29 -5.00
N ASN A 193 -9.16 -8.13 -5.11
CA ASN A 193 -9.26 -9.46 -5.69
C ASN A 193 -9.28 -10.55 -4.60
N LYS A 194 -10.47 -11.12 -4.37
CA LYS A 194 -10.66 -12.22 -3.41
C LYS A 194 -9.78 -13.44 -3.70
N GLY A 195 -9.48 -13.72 -4.98
CA GLY A 195 -8.61 -14.83 -5.36
C GLY A 195 -7.19 -14.64 -4.86
N ASP A 196 -6.66 -13.42 -4.96
CA ASP A 196 -5.30 -13.10 -4.49
C ASP A 196 -5.19 -13.19 -2.97
N GLN A 197 -6.23 -12.75 -2.27
CA GLN A 197 -6.31 -12.89 -0.81
C GLN A 197 -6.28 -14.36 -0.37
N LEU A 198 -7.04 -15.23 -1.05
CA LEU A 198 -7.05 -16.67 -0.77
C LEU A 198 -5.69 -17.31 -1.03
N VAL A 199 -5.04 -16.94 -2.14
CA VAL A 199 -3.66 -17.37 -2.44
C VAL A 199 -2.71 -16.96 -1.32
N TYR A 200 -2.78 -15.72 -0.84
CA TYR A 200 -1.95 -15.26 0.27
C TYR A 200 -2.18 -16.06 1.55
N LEU A 201 -3.44 -16.29 1.95
CA LEU A 201 -3.75 -17.06 3.16
C LEU A 201 -3.13 -18.46 3.09
N ARG A 202 -3.28 -19.16 1.97
CA ARG A 202 -2.69 -20.49 1.77
C ARG A 202 -1.17 -20.47 1.71
N ALA A 203 -0.58 -19.52 1.01
CA ALA A 203 0.87 -19.39 0.93
C ALA A 203 1.49 -19.03 2.29
N LYS A 204 0.77 -18.27 3.12
CA LYS A 204 1.18 -17.96 4.50
C LYS A 204 1.20 -19.22 5.36
N GLU A 205 0.15 -20.04 5.27
CA GLU A 205 0.07 -21.32 5.98
C GLU A 205 1.17 -22.30 5.55
N LEU A 206 1.40 -22.43 4.24
CA LEU A 206 2.32 -23.43 3.67
C LEU A 206 3.79 -23.00 3.72
N TYR A 207 4.08 -21.72 3.52
CA TYR A 207 5.43 -21.21 3.25
C TYR A 207 5.84 -20.04 4.14
N GLY A 208 5.01 -19.63 5.11
CA GLY A 208 5.28 -18.46 5.94
C GLY A 208 5.31 -17.15 5.14
N ALA A 209 4.59 -17.10 4.01
CA ALA A 209 4.67 -15.98 3.07
C ALA A 209 4.19 -14.65 3.66
N LYS A 210 4.84 -13.56 3.24
CA LYS A 210 4.42 -12.18 3.53
C LYS A 210 3.53 -11.63 2.43
N LYS A 211 2.78 -10.57 2.74
CA LYS A 211 1.91 -9.85 1.79
C LYS A 211 2.59 -8.56 1.33
N ILE A 212 2.55 -8.29 0.02
CA ILE A 212 2.77 -6.96 -0.56
C ILE A 212 1.51 -6.58 -1.34
N ASN A 213 1.03 -5.35 -1.20
CA ASN A 213 -0.05 -4.87 -2.05
C ASN A 213 0.51 -4.53 -3.44
N ILE A 214 -0.19 -4.92 -4.49
CA ILE A 214 0.16 -4.54 -5.86
C ILE A 214 0.31 -3.02 -6.01
N GLU A 215 -0.46 -2.25 -5.26
CA GLU A 215 -0.46 -0.79 -5.32
C GLU A 215 0.79 -0.17 -4.71
N ASP A 216 1.52 -0.91 -3.89
CA ASP A 216 2.80 -0.50 -3.31
C ASP A 216 3.98 -0.81 -4.25
N LEU A 217 3.71 -1.56 -5.33
CA LEU A 217 4.67 -1.86 -6.37
C LEU A 217 4.52 -0.88 -7.53
N ASP A 218 5.65 -0.43 -8.04
CA ASP A 218 5.70 0.26 -9.32
C ASP A 218 5.79 -0.79 -10.44
N LEU A 219 4.68 -1.05 -11.13
CA LEU A 219 4.53 -2.07 -12.17
C LEU A 219 4.11 -1.49 -13.52
#